data_AF-A0A7C3HFX4-F1
#
_entry.id   AF-A0A7C3HFX4-F1
#
_cell.length_a   1.000
_cell.length_b   1.000
_cell.length_c   1.000
_cell.angle_alpha   90.00
_cell.angle_beta   90.00
_cell.angle_gamma   90.00
#
_symmetry.space_group_name_H-M   'P 1'
#
loop_
_entity.id
_entity.type
_entity.pdbx_description
1 polymer ?
#
loop_
_entity_poly.entity_id
_entity_poly.type
_entity_poly.pdbx_seq_one_letter_code
_entity_poly.pdbx_strand_id
1 'polypeptide(L)'
;MDTAEQEFLKALDGKLWKAADRLRNNLDAANYKHVVLGLIFLKYVSDAFEERQAELRHLFTEGAPDQSGDNNLYYMPRDDYDSDEEYEEAVNAELELHDYYQEKNVFWVPKQARWDFIKSTAALPIGS
;
A
#
# COMPACT_ATOMS: atom_id res chain seq x y z
N MET A 1 -18.18 12.46 -14.03
CA MET A 1 -18.37 11.80 -12.72
C MET A 1 -19.80 11.33 -12.69
N ASP A 2 -19.96 10.02 -12.61
CA ASP A 2 -21.25 9.36 -12.74
C ASP A 2 -22.12 9.69 -11.52
N THR A 3 -23.42 9.97 -11.70
CA THR A 3 -24.32 10.36 -10.59
C THR A 3 -24.33 9.30 -9.49
N ALA A 4 -24.19 8.03 -9.87
CA ALA A 4 -24.11 6.88 -8.96
C ALA A 4 -22.85 6.88 -8.08
N GLU A 5 -21.69 7.29 -8.61
CA GLU A 5 -20.44 7.39 -7.85
C GLU A 5 -20.56 8.44 -6.74
N GLN A 6 -21.17 9.59 -7.06
CA GLN A 6 -21.36 10.67 -6.09
C GLN A 6 -22.32 10.28 -4.96
N GLU A 7 -23.38 9.55 -5.27
CA GLU A 7 -24.31 9.03 -4.26
C GLU A 7 -23.64 8.00 -3.35
N PHE A 8 -22.82 7.11 -3.92
CA PHE A 8 -22.03 6.15 -3.15
C PHE A 8 -21.04 6.85 -2.22
N LEU A 9 -20.29 7.85 -2.71
CA LEU A 9 -19.33 8.61 -1.90
C LEU A 9 -20.03 9.32 -0.72
N LYS A 10 -21.18 9.96 -0.96
CA LYS A 10 -21.98 10.57 0.12
C LYS A 10 -22.46 9.55 1.15
N ALA A 11 -22.89 8.37 0.70
CA ALA A 11 -23.32 7.30 1.61
C ALA A 11 -22.14 6.75 2.43
N LEU A 12 -20.97 6.59 1.81
CA LEU A 12 -19.74 6.14 2.45
C LEU A 12 -19.28 7.15 3.50
N ASP A 13 -19.23 8.44 3.17
CA ASP A 13 -18.89 9.53 4.08
C ASP A 13 -19.80 9.53 5.31
N GLY A 14 -21.11 9.41 5.10
CA GLY A 14 -22.07 9.35 6.20
C GLY A 14 -21.87 8.13 7.10
N LYS A 15 -21.47 6.99 6.55
CA LYS A 15 -21.19 5.76 7.31
C LYS A 15 -19.89 5.89 8.11
N LEU A 16 -18.81 6.37 7.47
CA LEU A 16 -17.50 6.57 8.11
C LEU A 16 -17.58 7.63 9.22
N TRP A 17 -18.28 8.74 8.95
CA TRP A 17 -18.50 9.80 9.94
C TRP A 17 -19.21 9.27 11.19
N LYS A 18 -20.33 8.56 11.02
CA LYS A 18 -21.09 7.98 12.15
C LYS A 18 -20.26 6.96 12.94
N ALA A 19 -19.47 6.13 12.26
CA ALA A 19 -18.60 5.17 12.92
C ALA A 19 -17.49 5.88 13.73
N ALA A 20 -16.85 6.89 13.15
CA ALA A 20 -15.82 7.68 13.80
C ALA A 20 -16.37 8.47 15.00
N ASP A 21 -17.55 9.08 14.88
CA ASP A 21 -18.19 9.84 15.96
C ASP A 21 -18.53 8.94 17.16
N ARG A 22 -18.97 7.70 16.90
CA ARG A 22 -19.20 6.70 17.97
C ARG A 22 -17.92 6.33 18.74
N LEU A 23 -16.76 6.35 18.10
CA LEU A 23 -15.46 6.01 18.69
C LEU A 23 -14.76 7.20 19.37
N ARG A 24 -15.23 8.43 19.12
CA ARG A 24 -14.62 9.66 19.66
C ARG A 24 -14.73 9.79 21.18
N ASN A 25 -15.77 9.21 21.79
CA ASN A 25 -16.05 9.28 23.23
C ASN A 25 -15.96 10.73 23.76
N ASN A 26 -15.06 11.02 24.72
CA ASN A 26 -14.92 12.33 25.37
C ASN A 26 -13.86 13.25 24.73
N LEU A 27 -13.21 12.86 23.62
CA LEU A 27 -12.19 13.70 22.98
C LEU A 27 -12.83 14.90 22.29
N ASP A 28 -12.19 16.07 22.37
CA ASP A 28 -12.62 17.23 21.60
C ASP A 28 -12.37 17.03 20.08
N ALA A 29 -13.21 17.64 19.26
CA ALA A 29 -13.18 17.52 17.81
C ALA A 29 -11.83 17.99 17.24
N ALA A 30 -11.27 19.05 17.84
CA ALA A 30 -10.00 19.62 17.41
C ALA A 30 -8.84 18.64 17.60
N ASN A 31 -8.92 17.74 18.58
CA ASN A 31 -7.88 16.73 18.82
C ASN A 31 -8.18 15.43 18.06
N TYR A 32 -9.45 15.00 18.01
CA TYR A 32 -9.83 13.75 17.35
C TYR A 32 -9.60 13.77 15.84
N LYS A 33 -9.70 14.95 15.19
CA LYS A 33 -9.39 15.09 13.76
C LYS A 33 -7.97 14.63 13.42
N HIS A 34 -6.99 14.83 14.31
CA HIS A 34 -5.60 14.44 14.05
C HIS A 34 -5.43 12.92 14.05
N VAL A 35 -6.18 12.21 14.90
CA VAL A 35 -6.19 10.75 14.93
C VAL A 35 -6.84 10.21 13.66
N VAL A 36 -8.05 10.68 13.32
CA VAL A 36 -8.80 10.18 12.16
C VAL A 36 -8.09 10.51 10.85
N LEU A 37 -7.66 11.77 10.65
CA LEU A 37 -6.93 12.16 9.45
C LEU A 37 -5.56 11.47 9.36
N GLY A 38 -4.89 11.25 10.50
CA GLY A 38 -3.64 10.49 10.55
C GLY A 38 -3.83 9.03 10.12
N LEU A 39 -4.90 8.38 10.57
CA LEU A 39 -5.22 6.99 10.17
C LEU A 39 -5.62 6.89 8.69
N ILE A 40 -6.39 7.86 8.17
CA ILE A 40 -6.74 7.90 6.74
C ILE A 40 -5.48 8.09 5.90
N PHE A 41 -4.60 9.01 6.29
CA PHE A 41 -3.33 9.23 5.62
C PHE A 41 -2.46 7.97 5.63
N LEU A 42 -2.36 7.31 6.78
CA LEU A 42 -1.60 6.06 6.92
C LEU A 42 -2.15 4.94 6.03
N LYS A 43 -3.48 4.79 5.97
CA LYS A 43 -4.13 3.84 5.06
C LYS A 43 -3.81 4.18 3.61
N TYR A 44 -3.97 5.44 3.22
CA TYR A 44 -3.70 5.88 1.85
C TYR A 44 -2.25 5.62 1.42
N VAL A 45 -1.28 5.99 2.27
CA VAL A 45 0.14 5.78 1.97
C VAL A 45 0.50 4.30 1.93
N SER A 46 -0.08 3.48 2.81
CA SER A 46 0.10 2.02 2.76
C SER A 46 -0.47 1.42 1.49
N ASP A 47 -1.67 1.85 1.07
CA ASP A 47 -2.34 1.33 -0.13
C ASP A 47 -1.58 1.70 -1.40
N ALA A 48 -1.15 2.95 -1.52
CA ALA A 48 -0.35 3.41 -2.67
C ALA A 48 0.99 2.66 -2.76
N PHE A 49 1.59 2.34 -1.60
CA PHE A 49 2.80 1.54 -1.54
C PHE A 49 2.56 0.08 -1.96
N GLU A 50 1.49 -0.54 -1.49
CA GLU A 50 1.12 -1.92 -1.84
C GLU A 50 0.76 -2.05 -3.33
N GLU A 51 0.01 -1.09 -3.88
CA GLU A 51 -0.30 -1.02 -5.31
C GLU A 51 0.99 -0.93 -6.14
N ARG A 52 1.92 -0.05 -5.75
CA ARG A 52 3.21 0.06 -6.43
C ARG A 52 4.06 -1.20 -6.31
N GLN A 53 4.07 -1.86 -5.14
CA GLN A 53 4.76 -3.14 -4.97
C GLN A 53 4.18 -4.22 -5.90
N ALA A 54 2.86 -4.30 -6.03
CA ALA A 54 2.21 -5.28 -6.89
C ALA A 54 2.53 -5.05 -8.37
N GLU A 55 2.51 -3.79 -8.82
CA GLU A 55 2.95 -3.42 -10.17
C GLU A 55 4.41 -3.80 -10.43
N LEU A 56 5.32 -3.45 -9.52
CA LEU A 56 6.74 -3.75 -9.66
C LEU A 56 6.99 -5.26 -9.71
N ARG A 57 6.32 -6.03 -8.84
CA ARG A 57 6.42 -7.49 -8.86
C ARG A 57 6.01 -8.05 -10.22
N HIS A 58 4.89 -7.57 -10.78
CA HIS A 58 4.45 -7.98 -12.11
C HIS A 58 5.44 -7.58 -13.21
N LEU A 59 6.03 -6.37 -13.13
CA LEU A 59 7.07 -5.93 -14.05
C LEU A 59 8.33 -6.82 -13.96
N PHE A 60 8.71 -7.25 -12.77
CA PHE A 60 9.87 -8.12 -12.56
C PHE A 60 9.63 -9.54 -13.11
N THR A 61 8.41 -10.09 -12.97
CA THR A 61 8.10 -11.50 -13.29
C THR A 61 7.49 -11.73 -14.68
N GLU A 62 6.57 -10.88 -15.12
CA GLU A 62 5.75 -11.12 -16.32
C GLU A 62 6.13 -10.22 -17.50
N GLY A 63 6.91 -9.17 -17.27
CA GLY A 63 7.28 -8.25 -18.33
C GLY A 63 8.48 -8.72 -19.16
N ALA A 64 8.52 -9.98 -19.57
CA ALA A 64 9.54 -10.45 -20.51
C ALA A 64 9.49 -9.59 -21.78
N PRO A 65 10.63 -9.10 -22.31
CA PRO A 65 10.62 -8.25 -23.49
C PRO A 65 9.97 -9.01 -24.66
N ASP A 66 8.79 -8.53 -25.07
CA ASP A 66 8.17 -9.00 -26.29
C ASP A 66 8.94 -8.43 -27.49
N GLN A 67 8.83 -9.08 -28.64
CA GLN A 67 9.47 -8.59 -29.86
C GLN A 67 8.80 -7.30 -30.41
N SER A 68 7.83 -6.71 -29.70
CA SER A 68 7.04 -5.55 -30.14
C SER A 68 7.58 -4.20 -29.70
N GLY A 69 8.69 -4.17 -28.96
CA GLY A 69 9.47 -2.95 -28.76
C GLY A 69 9.14 -2.15 -27.50
N ASP A 70 8.41 -2.72 -26.54
CA ASP A 70 8.37 -2.17 -25.18
C ASP A 70 9.41 -2.91 -24.32
N ASN A 71 10.65 -2.39 -24.32
CA ASN A 71 11.73 -2.94 -23.50
C ASN A 71 11.42 -2.66 -22.03
N ASN A 72 10.76 -3.60 -21.36
CA ASN A 72 10.64 -3.57 -19.92
C ASN A 72 12.04 -3.67 -19.28
N LEU A 73 12.57 -2.53 -18.85
CA LEU A 73 13.88 -2.41 -18.22
C LEU A 73 13.96 -3.14 -16.88
N TYR A 74 12.82 -3.37 -16.24
CA TYR A 74 12.73 -3.95 -14.91
C TYR A 74 12.68 -5.48 -14.91
N TYR A 75 12.57 -6.13 -16.08
CA TYR A 75 12.41 -7.58 -16.15
C TYR A 75 13.59 -8.34 -15.54
N MET A 76 13.29 -9.29 -14.66
CA MET A 76 14.26 -10.19 -14.04
C MET A 76 14.06 -11.60 -14.62
N PRO A 77 14.95 -12.06 -15.51
CA PRO A 77 14.82 -13.38 -16.13
C PRO A 77 14.89 -14.48 -15.08
N ARG A 78 13.86 -15.32 -14.99
CA ARG A 78 13.86 -16.46 -14.07
C ARG A 78 15.04 -17.42 -14.35
N ASP A 79 15.48 -17.52 -15.60
CA ASP A 79 16.57 -18.43 -16.03
C ASP A 79 17.94 -18.07 -15.44
N ASP A 80 18.13 -16.86 -14.91
CA ASP A 80 19.40 -16.42 -14.32
C ASP A 80 19.59 -16.90 -12.87
N TYR A 81 18.61 -17.62 -12.30
CA TYR A 81 18.59 -18.04 -10.89
C TYR A 81 18.50 -19.57 -10.75
N ASP A 82 19.20 -20.13 -9.76
CA ASP A 82 19.31 -21.59 -9.61
C ASP A 82 18.05 -22.20 -8.96
N SER A 83 17.28 -21.42 -8.18
CA SER A 83 16.08 -21.88 -7.48
C SER A 83 14.96 -20.84 -7.45
N ASP A 84 13.72 -21.31 -7.22
CA ASP A 84 12.56 -20.41 -7.08
C ASP A 84 12.67 -19.53 -5.83
N GLU A 85 13.27 -20.07 -4.76
CA GLU A 85 13.51 -19.35 -3.50
C GLU A 85 14.50 -18.20 -3.70
N GLU A 86 15.62 -18.45 -4.38
CA GLU A 86 16.61 -17.41 -4.70
C GLU A 86 16.02 -16.32 -5.61
N TYR A 87 15.18 -16.70 -6.57
CA TYR A 87 14.47 -15.75 -7.43
C TYR A 87 13.53 -14.86 -6.63
N GLU A 88 12.72 -15.45 -5.74
CA GLU A 88 11.81 -14.69 -4.87
C GLU A 88 12.58 -13.76 -3.92
N GLU A 89 13.71 -14.20 -3.37
CA GLU A 89 14.58 -13.36 -2.55
C GLU A 89 15.15 -12.17 -3.32
N ALA A 90 15.63 -12.40 -4.56
CA ALA A 90 16.12 -11.34 -5.42
C ALA A 90 15.01 -10.33 -5.78
N VAL A 91 13.84 -10.82 -6.17
CA VAL A 91 12.64 -9.99 -6.42
C VAL A 91 12.26 -9.18 -5.18
N ASN A 92 12.28 -9.79 -4.01
CA ASN A 92 11.98 -9.11 -2.76
C ASN A 92 13.03 -8.04 -2.41
N ALA A 93 14.32 -8.31 -2.67
CA ALA A 93 15.39 -7.34 -2.47
C ALA A 93 15.27 -6.13 -3.42
N GLU A 94 14.92 -6.36 -4.69
CA GLU A 94 14.64 -5.30 -5.66
C GLU A 94 13.41 -4.47 -5.26
N LEU A 95 12.36 -5.12 -4.76
CA LEU A 95 11.19 -4.43 -4.20
C LEU A 95 11.54 -3.55 -2.99
N GLU A 96 12.68 -3.77 -2.33
CA GLU A 96 13.16 -2.92 -1.23
C GLU A 96 13.95 -1.70 -1.70
N LEU A 97 14.17 -1.52 -3.01
CA LEU A 97 14.82 -0.31 -3.53
C LEU A 97 13.85 0.88 -3.55
N HIS A 98 14.25 1.95 -2.87
CA HIS A 98 13.42 3.15 -2.69
C HIS A 98 13.18 3.92 -4.00
N ASP A 99 14.10 3.83 -4.95
CA ASP A 99 14.09 4.61 -6.20
C ASP A 99 12.83 4.34 -7.03
N TYR A 100 12.36 3.08 -7.08
CA TYR A 100 11.16 2.66 -7.81
C TYR A 100 9.85 3.26 -7.28
N TYR A 101 9.86 3.71 -6.03
CA TYR A 101 8.72 4.39 -5.40
C TYR A 101 8.83 5.91 -5.60
N GLN A 102 10.04 6.45 -5.47
CA GLN A 102 10.28 7.89 -5.63
C GLN A 102 9.97 8.36 -7.06
N GLU A 103 10.28 7.57 -8.09
CA GLU A 103 9.98 7.92 -9.49
C GLU A 103 8.47 8.07 -9.78
N LYS A 104 7.61 7.42 -8.99
CA LYS A 104 6.13 7.51 -9.10
C LYS A 104 5.50 8.40 -8.03
N ASN A 105 6.31 9.12 -7.23
CA ASN A 105 5.85 9.91 -6.09
C ASN A 105 5.11 9.07 -5.02
N VAL A 106 5.50 7.80 -4.87
CA VAL A 106 4.99 6.92 -3.82
C VAL A 106 5.91 7.01 -2.62
N PHE A 107 5.35 7.24 -1.44
CA PHE A 107 6.14 7.26 -0.21
C PHE A 107 6.58 5.84 0.16
N TRP A 108 7.85 5.71 0.56
CA TRP A 108 8.33 4.45 1.13
C TRP A 108 7.68 4.18 2.49
N VAL A 109 7.15 2.97 2.66
CA VAL A 109 6.49 2.54 3.89
C VAL A 109 7.28 1.40 4.55
N PRO A 110 7.94 1.65 5.69
CA PRO A 110 8.63 0.61 6.45
C PRO A 110 7.68 -0.54 6.83
N LYS A 111 8.21 -1.77 6.92
CA LYS A 111 7.41 -2.97 7.23
C LYS A 111 6.51 -2.82 8.47
N GLN A 112 7.01 -2.15 9.51
CA GLN A 112 6.28 -1.90 10.76
C GLN A 112 5.15 -0.86 10.63
N ALA A 113 5.21 0.01 9.62
CA ALA A 113 4.24 1.08 9.39
C ALA A 113 3.13 0.70 8.40
N ARG A 114 3.22 -0.49 7.79
CA ARG A 114 2.20 -0.97 6.84
C ARG A 114 0.89 -1.21 7.55
N TRP A 115 -0.21 -0.82 6.91
CA TRP A 115 -1.55 -0.94 7.47
C TRP A 115 -1.88 -2.35 7.95
N ASP A 116 -1.54 -3.38 7.17
CA ASP A 116 -1.81 -4.78 7.53
C ASP A 116 -1.02 -5.26 8.75
N PHE A 117 0.23 -4.78 8.91
CA PHE A 117 1.03 -5.06 10.10
C PHE A 117 0.41 -4.41 11.34
N ILE A 118 -0.03 -3.16 11.22
CA ILE A 118 -0.67 -2.44 12.33
C ILE A 118 -2.00 -3.08 12.70
N LYS A 119 -2.80 -3.47 11.69
CA LYS A 119 -4.10 -4.13 11.91
C LYS A 119 -3.95 -5.48 12.61
N SER A 120 -2.94 -6.27 12.26
CA SER A 120 -2.66 -7.55 12.92
C SER A 120 -2.09 -7.36 14.33
N THR A 121 -1.21 -6.38 14.52
CA THR A 121 -0.57 -6.10 15.81
C THR A 121 -1.50 -5.36 16.78
N ALA A 122 -2.51 -4.63 16.31
CA ALA A 122 -3.44 -3.88 17.15
C ALA A 122 -4.24 -4.74 18.12
N ALA A 123 -4.35 -6.05 17.87
CA ALA A 123 -4.99 -7.00 18.78
C ALA A 123 -4.06 -7.48 19.91
N LEU A 124 -2.76 -7.27 19.80
CA LEU A 124 -1.77 -7.73 20.78
C LEU A 124 -1.63 -6.72 21.92
N PRO A 125 -1.53 -7.19 23.18
CA PRO A 125 -1.18 -6.32 24.28
C PRO A 125 0.26 -5.81 24.14
N ILE A 126 0.52 -4.61 24.65
CA ILE A 126 1.86 -4.03 24.65
C ILE A 126 2.75 -4.90 25.57
N GLY A 127 3.71 -5.64 24.99
CA GLY A 127 4.74 -6.38 25.74
C GLY A 127 4.70 -7.91 25.70
N SER A 128 3.95 -8.53 24.77
CA SER A 128 3.99 -9.98 24.50
C SER A 128 4.84 -10.32 23.29
#